data_AF-A0A420XW12-F1
#
_entry.id   AF-A0A420XW12-F1
#
_cell.length_a   1.000
_cell.length_b   1.000
_cell.length_c   1.000
_cell.angle_alpha   90.00
_cell.angle_beta   90.00
_cell.angle_gamma   90.00
#
_symmetry.space_group_name_H-M   'P 1'
#
loop_
_entity.id
_entity.type
_entity.pdbx_description
1 polymer ?
#
loop_
_entity_poly.entity_id
_entity_poly.type
_entity_poly.pdbx_seq_one_letter_code
_entity_poly.pdbx_strand_id
1 'polypeptide(L)'
;MKPLKIAVIPGDGIGVEVMPHGVRCLQAVAKVYDVPLLFESFDFASCDYFDKHGDMLPADWKQTLLRFDAIYFGAVGMPDRIPDDVTLWGSLLKFRREFDQYINLRPCRLMPGVPCPLAGRKPGDIDF
;
A
#
# COMPACT_ATOMS: atom_id res chain seq x y z
N MET A 1 2.11 -9.71 -24.28
CA MET A 1 1.85 -10.28 -22.93
C MET A 1 0.51 -9.76 -22.41
N LYS A 2 -0.20 -10.52 -21.57
CA LYS A 2 -1.41 -10.03 -20.90
C LYS A 2 -1.01 -8.93 -19.89
N PRO A 3 -1.69 -7.77 -19.85
CA PRO A 3 -1.39 -6.75 -18.86
C PRO A 3 -1.63 -7.25 -17.43
N LEU A 4 -0.72 -6.89 -16.52
CA LEU A 4 -0.89 -7.11 -15.08
C LEU A 4 -1.78 -5.99 -14.51
N LYS A 5 -2.86 -6.36 -13.84
CA LYS A 5 -3.79 -5.46 -13.20
C LYS A 5 -3.37 -5.21 -11.75
N ILE A 6 -3.19 -3.95 -11.40
CA ILE A 6 -2.76 -3.50 -10.07
C ILE A 6 -3.90 -2.69 -9.45
N ALA A 7 -4.42 -3.17 -8.32
CA ALA A 7 -5.38 -2.43 -7.50
C ALA A 7 -4.63 -1.41 -6.66
N VAL A 8 -4.84 -0.12 -6.90
CA VAL A 8 -4.23 0.98 -6.16
C VAL A 8 -5.19 1.43 -5.08
N ILE A 9 -4.75 1.39 -3.81
CA ILE A 9 -5.56 1.76 -2.66
C ILE A 9 -4.75 2.77 -1.84
N PRO A 10 -4.96 4.09 -2.04
CA PRO A 10 -4.18 5.11 -1.34
C PRO A 10 -4.43 5.15 0.17
N GLY A 11 -5.68 4.91 0.58
CA GLY A 11 -6.13 4.99 1.96
C GLY A 11 -6.11 6.41 2.50
N ASP A 12 -5.45 6.64 3.64
CA ASP A 12 -5.51 7.87 4.42
C ASP A 12 -4.18 8.65 4.46
N GLY A 13 -4.29 9.95 4.81
CA GLY A 13 -3.16 10.82 5.12
C GLY A 13 -2.13 10.86 3.99
N ILE A 14 -0.84 10.68 4.35
CA ILE A 14 0.25 10.69 3.37
C ILE A 14 0.12 9.59 2.31
N GLY A 15 -0.69 8.55 2.53
CA GLY A 15 -0.98 7.52 1.53
C GLY A 15 -1.53 8.12 0.23
N VAL A 16 -2.40 9.13 0.37
CA VAL A 16 -2.97 9.89 -0.76
C VAL A 16 -1.90 10.72 -1.48
N GLU A 17 -0.95 11.28 -0.75
CA GLU A 17 0.12 12.11 -1.31
C GLU A 17 1.17 11.27 -2.05
N VAL A 18 1.61 10.14 -1.48
CA VAL A 18 2.73 9.36 -2.02
C VAL A 18 2.32 8.40 -3.14
N MET A 19 1.06 7.96 -3.20
CA MET A 19 0.62 6.99 -4.21
C MET A 19 0.72 7.45 -5.67
N PRO A 20 0.32 8.68 -6.03
CA PRO A 20 0.52 9.18 -7.38
C PRO A 20 1.99 9.13 -7.83
N HIS A 21 2.93 9.38 -6.91
CA HIS A 21 4.36 9.32 -7.20
C HIS A 21 4.86 7.88 -7.41
N GLY A 22 4.41 6.94 -6.57
CA GLY A 22 4.70 5.51 -6.74
C GLY A 22 4.20 4.98 -8.08
N VAL A 23 2.94 5.28 -8.44
CA VAL A 23 2.36 4.88 -9.73
C VAL A 23 3.11 5.50 -10.91
N ARG A 24 3.48 6.80 -10.83
CA ARG A 24 4.30 7.46 -11.87
C ARG A 24 5.63 6.75 -12.09
N CYS A 25 6.33 6.35 -11.02
CA CYS A 25 7.58 5.60 -11.13
C CYS A 25 7.36 4.23 -11.80
N LEU A 26 6.32 3.49 -11.42
CA LEU A 26 5.98 2.21 -12.04
C LEU A 26 5.63 2.35 -13.52
N GLN A 27 4.87 3.38 -13.90
CA GLN A 27 4.56 3.68 -15.31
C GLN A 27 5.81 3.99 -16.13
N ALA A 28 6.76 4.74 -15.57
CA ALA A 28 8.02 5.05 -16.24
C ALA A 28 8.85 3.78 -16.48
N VAL A 29 8.98 2.90 -15.47
CA VAL A 29 9.69 1.62 -15.58
C VAL A 29 8.99 0.68 -16.56
N ALA A 30 7.66 0.56 -16.47
CA ALA A 30 6.85 -0.26 -17.37
C ALA A 30 7.08 0.10 -18.84
N LYS A 31 7.19 1.39 -19.16
CA LYS A 31 7.49 1.87 -20.51
C LYS A 31 8.90 1.50 -20.98
N VAL A 32 9.89 1.58 -20.10
CA VAL A 32 11.29 1.27 -20.43
C VAL A 32 11.49 -0.23 -20.71
N TYR A 33 10.82 -1.09 -19.95
CA TYR A 33 11.02 -2.54 -20.02
C TYR A 33 9.89 -3.30 -20.74
N ASP A 34 8.96 -2.60 -21.39
CA ASP A 34 7.80 -3.18 -22.08
C ASP A 34 6.97 -4.14 -21.20
N VAL A 35 6.76 -3.75 -19.93
CA VAL A 35 5.93 -4.48 -18.97
C VAL A 35 4.53 -3.85 -18.95
N PRO A 36 3.49 -4.50 -19.50
CA PRO A 36 2.16 -3.91 -19.55
C PRO A 36 1.52 -3.93 -18.16
N LEU A 37 1.36 -2.75 -17.56
CA LEU A 37 0.68 -2.54 -16.27
C LEU A 37 -0.61 -1.74 -16.45
N LEU A 38 -1.69 -2.18 -15.82
CA LEU A 38 -2.96 -1.45 -15.72
C LEU A 38 -3.25 -1.15 -14.25
N PHE A 39 -3.55 0.11 -13.96
CA PHE A 39 -3.84 0.56 -12.59
C PHE A 39 -5.33 0.92 -12.48
N GLU A 40 -5.98 0.43 -11.43
CA GLU A 40 -7.34 0.82 -11.07
C GLU A 40 -7.31 1.29 -9.62
N SER A 41 -7.84 2.49 -9.36
CA SER A 41 -7.82 3.09 -8.02
C SER A 41 -9.13 2.83 -7.29
N PHE A 42 -9.04 2.48 -6.01
CA PHE A 42 -10.17 2.32 -5.10
C PHE A 42 -10.07 3.32 -3.95
N ASP A 43 -11.22 3.78 -3.46
CA ASP A 43 -11.35 4.79 -2.40
C ASP A 43 -11.69 4.19 -1.03
N PHE A 44 -12.05 2.91 -0.96
CA PHE A 44 -12.20 2.17 0.30
C PHE A 44 -10.87 1.95 1.03
N ALA A 45 -10.93 1.35 2.22
CA ALA A 45 -9.83 1.26 3.18
C ALA A 45 -9.30 2.64 3.60
N SER A 46 -10.21 3.58 3.76
CA SER A 46 -9.96 4.96 4.19
C SER A 46 -11.03 5.40 5.19
N CYS A 47 -10.70 6.41 6.00
CA CYS A 47 -11.64 7.04 6.92
C CYS A 47 -12.76 7.76 6.16
N ASP A 48 -12.46 8.35 4.99
CA ASP A 48 -13.46 9.01 4.15
C ASP A 48 -14.52 8.03 3.61
N TYR A 49 -14.12 6.80 3.30
CA TYR A 49 -15.06 5.75 2.93
C TYR A 49 -15.89 5.30 4.14
N PHE A 50 -15.26 5.11 5.29
CA PHE A 50 -15.96 4.75 6.52
C PHE A 50 -17.03 5.79 6.90
N ASP A 51 -16.72 7.08 6.83
CA ASP A 51 -17.68 8.15 7.17
C ASP A 51 -18.93 8.12 6.26
N LYS A 52 -18.78 7.66 5.02
CA LYS A 52 -19.88 7.54 4.04
C LYS A 52 -20.67 6.25 4.16
N HIS A 53 -20.01 5.16 4.55
CA HIS A 53 -20.56 3.79 4.40
C HIS A 53 -20.72 3.03 5.72
N GLY A 54 -20.09 3.50 6.80
CA GLY A 54 -20.11 2.86 8.13
C GLY A 54 -19.22 1.62 8.25
N ASP A 55 -18.45 1.26 7.22
CA ASP A 55 -17.46 0.19 7.23
C ASP A 55 -16.24 0.62 6.41
N MET A 56 -15.07 0.04 6.67
CA MET A 56 -13.83 0.37 5.98
C MET A 56 -13.76 -0.21 4.57
N LEU A 57 -14.56 -1.22 4.25
CA LEU A 57 -14.55 -1.93 2.97
C LEU A 57 -15.99 -2.22 2.49
N PRO A 58 -16.26 -2.21 1.17
CA PRO A 58 -17.54 -2.69 0.63
C PRO A 58 -17.71 -4.19 0.87
N ALA A 59 -18.95 -4.69 0.94
CA ALA A 59 -19.21 -6.11 1.22
C ALA A 59 -18.57 -7.09 0.22
N ASP A 60 -18.35 -6.67 -1.03
CA ASP A 60 -17.74 -7.47 -2.11
C ASP A 60 -16.26 -7.17 -2.36
N TRP A 61 -15.59 -6.47 -1.42
CA TRP A 61 -14.20 -6.02 -1.56
C TRP A 61 -13.25 -7.15 -2.00
N LYS A 62 -13.43 -8.36 -1.45
CA LYS A 62 -12.57 -9.50 -1.71
C LYS A 62 -12.74 -10.02 -3.13
N GLN A 63 -13.99 -10.19 -3.57
CA GLN A 63 -14.32 -10.63 -4.93
C GLN A 63 -13.89 -9.61 -5.99
N THR A 64 -13.90 -8.33 -5.62
CA THR A 64 -13.38 -7.25 -6.46
C THR A 64 -11.85 -7.33 -6.58
N LEU A 65 -11.13 -7.39 -5.45
CA LEU A 65 -9.67 -7.43 -5.45
C LEU A 65 -9.06 -8.75 -5.98
N LEU A 66 -9.77 -9.88 -5.91
CA LEU A 66 -9.34 -11.16 -6.51
C LEU A 66 -9.20 -11.11 -8.05
N ARG A 67 -9.72 -10.06 -8.70
CA ARG A 67 -9.60 -9.86 -10.16
C ARG A 67 -8.28 -9.18 -10.56
N PHE A 68 -7.47 -8.79 -9.59
CA PHE A 68 -6.20 -8.10 -9.76
C PHE A 68 -5.03 -9.02 -9.49
N ASP A 69 -3.91 -8.76 -10.16
CA ASP A 69 -2.67 -9.52 -10.00
C ASP A 69 -1.87 -9.06 -8.78
N ALA A 70 -2.04 -7.81 -8.34
CA ALA A 70 -1.45 -7.29 -7.11
C ALA A 70 -2.23 -6.11 -6.52
N ILE A 71 -2.01 -5.86 -5.23
CA ILE A 71 -2.51 -4.68 -4.51
C ILE A 71 -1.32 -3.76 -4.22
N TYR A 72 -1.44 -2.48 -4.61
CA TYR A 72 -0.50 -1.43 -4.28
C TYR A 72 -1.15 -0.47 -3.28
N PHE A 73 -0.77 -0.62 -2.02
CA PHE A 73 -1.43 -0.01 -0.87
C PHE A 73 -0.60 1.14 -0.29
N GLY A 74 -1.25 2.26 0.03
CA GLY A 74 -0.65 3.40 0.72
C GLY A 74 -0.61 3.19 2.24
N ALA A 75 -1.44 3.92 2.96
CA ALA A 75 -1.54 3.83 4.42
C ALA A 75 -3.02 3.95 4.85
N VAL A 76 -3.36 3.50 6.05
CA VAL A 76 -4.71 3.64 6.61
C VAL A 76 -4.62 4.03 8.08
N GLY A 77 -5.51 4.91 8.52
CA GLY A 77 -5.59 5.37 9.90
C GLY A 77 -5.49 6.89 10.04
N MET A 78 -6.47 7.46 10.75
CA MET A 78 -6.47 8.83 11.25
C MET A 78 -7.07 8.81 12.67
N PRO A 79 -6.26 8.59 13.72
CA PRO A 79 -6.78 8.30 15.07
C PRO A 79 -7.64 9.42 15.66
N ASP A 80 -7.42 10.67 15.22
CA ASP A 80 -8.25 11.82 15.60
C ASP A 80 -9.68 11.77 15.01
N ARG A 81 -9.90 10.94 13.99
CA ARG A 81 -11.20 10.75 13.31
C ARG A 81 -11.85 9.42 13.67
N ILE A 82 -11.11 8.32 13.49
CA ILE A 82 -11.59 6.96 13.69
C ILE A 82 -10.52 6.18 14.47
N PRO A 83 -10.88 5.43 15.52
CA PRO A 83 -9.94 4.62 16.28
C PRO A 83 -9.09 3.68 15.40
N ASP A 84 -7.80 3.55 15.73
CA ASP A 84 -6.84 2.76 14.96
C ASP A 84 -7.23 1.27 14.87
N ASP A 85 -7.85 0.72 15.92
CA ASP A 85 -8.32 -0.66 15.91
C ASP A 85 -9.45 -0.85 14.88
N VAL A 86 -10.40 0.09 14.81
CA VAL A 86 -11.48 0.07 13.81
C VAL A 86 -10.92 0.15 12.40
N THR A 87 -10.04 1.11 12.13
CA THR A 87 -9.49 1.31 10.78
C THR A 87 -8.63 0.12 10.33
N LEU A 88 -7.73 -0.37 11.19
CA LEU A 88 -6.77 -1.41 10.84
C LEU A 88 -7.41 -2.81 10.75
N TRP A 89 -8.31 -3.16 11.69
CA TRP A 89 -9.03 -4.43 11.66
C TRP A 89 -10.14 -4.45 10.62
N GLY A 90 -10.72 -3.29 10.31
CA GLY A 90 -11.73 -3.14 9.26
C GLY A 90 -11.15 -3.27 7.84
N SER A 91 -9.83 -3.05 7.66
CA SER A 91 -9.18 -2.99 6.35
C SER A 91 -7.93 -3.87 6.21
N LEU A 92 -6.72 -3.35 6.49
CA LEU A 92 -5.44 -3.96 6.16
C LEU A 92 -5.26 -5.37 6.77
N LEU A 93 -5.78 -5.62 7.96
CA LEU A 93 -5.73 -6.94 8.57
C LEU A 93 -6.65 -7.95 7.86
N LYS A 94 -7.79 -7.52 7.30
CA LYS A 94 -8.60 -8.37 6.42
C LYS A 94 -7.81 -8.74 5.18
N PHE A 95 -7.19 -7.77 4.48
CA PHE A 95 -6.35 -8.07 3.31
C PHE A 95 -5.29 -9.13 3.61
N ARG A 96 -4.53 -8.94 4.69
CA ARG A 96 -3.45 -9.86 5.06
C ARG A 96 -3.95 -11.25 5.42
N ARG A 97 -4.99 -11.36 6.23
CA ARG A 97 -5.49 -12.66 6.72
C ARG A 97 -6.28 -13.41 5.65
N GLU A 98 -7.12 -12.69 4.90
CA GLU A 98 -8.06 -13.32 3.98
C GLU A 98 -7.48 -13.63 2.60
N PHE A 99 -6.38 -12.97 2.22
CA PHE A 99 -5.54 -13.38 1.10
C PHE A 99 -4.36 -14.27 1.52
N ASP A 100 -4.30 -14.67 2.79
CA ASP A 100 -3.23 -15.50 3.37
C ASP A 100 -1.83 -14.97 3.07
N GLN A 101 -1.64 -13.65 3.23
CA GLN A 101 -0.36 -12.97 3.07
C GLN A 101 0.49 -13.16 4.35
N TYR A 102 0.78 -14.41 4.68
CA TYR A 102 1.47 -14.78 5.92
C TYR A 102 2.94 -14.30 5.97
N ILE A 103 3.57 -14.08 4.81
CA ILE A 103 4.92 -13.49 4.72
C ILE A 103 4.81 -11.97 4.56
N ASN A 104 5.50 -11.26 5.45
CA ASN A 104 5.61 -9.80 5.41
C ASN A 104 7.09 -9.42 5.37
N LEU A 105 7.65 -9.29 4.16
CA LEU A 105 9.05 -8.95 3.93
C LEU A 105 9.29 -7.45 4.10
N ARG A 106 10.26 -7.08 4.94
CA ARG A 106 10.58 -5.68 5.28
C ARG A 106 12.10 -5.45 5.33
N PRO A 107 12.77 -5.37 4.16
CA PRO A 107 14.22 -5.17 4.13
C PRO A 107 14.60 -3.83 4.77
N CYS A 108 15.67 -3.82 5.57
CA CYS A 108 16.18 -2.65 6.25
C CYS A 108 17.64 -2.40 5.84
N ARG A 109 17.90 -1.28 5.15
CA ARG A 109 19.22 -0.93 4.63
C ARG A 109 19.58 0.52 4.89
N LEU A 110 20.80 0.77 5.39
CA LEU A 110 21.39 2.11 5.43
C LEU A 110 22.01 2.46 4.07
N MET A 111 21.37 3.39 3.36
CA MET A 111 21.80 3.82 2.03
C MET A 111 22.98 4.81 2.10
N PRO A 112 23.91 4.79 1.11
CA PRO A 112 24.93 5.82 0.97
C PRO A 112 24.33 7.23 0.89
N GLY A 113 24.92 8.18 1.62
CA GLY A 113 24.46 9.58 1.65
C GLY A 113 23.33 9.89 2.62
N VAL A 114 22.75 8.89 3.30
CA VAL A 114 21.71 9.10 4.30
C VAL A 114 22.33 9.22 5.71
N PRO A 115 22.07 10.31 6.46
CA PRO A 115 22.54 10.41 7.84
C PRO A 115 21.83 9.37 8.72
N CYS A 116 22.61 8.54 9.41
CA CYS A 116 22.08 7.56 10.34
C CYS A 116 21.86 8.19 11.73
N PRO A 117 20.71 7.96 12.40
CA PRO A 117 20.49 8.44 13.76
C PRO A 117 21.37 7.72 14.80
N LEU A 118 21.94 6.56 14.46
CA LEU A 118 22.87 5.84 15.31
C LEU A 118 24.29 6.36 15.10
N ALA A 119 24.95 6.75 16.20
CA ALA A 119 26.32 7.23 16.17
C ALA A 119 27.28 6.20 15.57
N GLY A 120 28.17 6.66 14.68
CA GLY A 120 29.27 5.86 14.13
C GLY A 120 28.88 4.76 13.12
N ARG A 121 27.61 4.69 12.68
CA ARG A 121 27.18 3.73 11.66
C ARG A 121 27.45 4.20 10.24
N LYS A 122 27.87 3.28 9.38
CA LYS A 122 28.15 3.50 7.95
C LYS A 122 27.32 2.57 7.05
N PRO A 123 27.10 2.93 5.77
CA PRO A 123 26.46 2.04 4.81
C PRO A 123 27.08 0.63 4.82
N GLY A 124 26.23 -0.40 4.82
CA GLY A 124 26.64 -1.80 4.98
C GLY A 124 26.62 -2.33 6.42
N ASP A 125 26.66 -1.47 7.44
CA ASP A 125 26.48 -1.92 8.84
C ASP A 125 25.02 -2.34 9.15
N ILE A 126 24.08 -1.88 8.33
CA ILE A 126 22.64 -2.16 8.42
C ILE A 126 22.20 -2.62 7.02
N ASP A 127 22.04 -3.93 6.84
CA ASP A 127 21.54 -4.57 5.62
C ASP A 127 21.01 -5.98 5.96
N PHE A 128 19.73 -6.07 6.33
CA PHE A 128 19.05 -7.33 6.70
C PHE A 128 17.58 -7.36 6.27
#